data_AF-A0AAW7KIW6-F1
#
_entry.id   AF-A0AAW7KIW6-F1
#
_cell.length_a   1.000
_cell.length_b   1.000
_cell.length_c   1.000
_cell.angle_alpha   90.00
_cell.angle_beta   90.00
_cell.angle_gamma   90.00
#
_symmetry.space_group_name_H-M   'P 1'
#
loop_
_entity.id
_entity.type
_entity.pdbx_description
1 polymer ?
#
loop_
_entity_poly.entity_id
_entity_poly.type
_entity_poly.pdbx_seq_one_letter_code
_entity_poly.pdbx_strand_id
1 'polypeptide(L)'
;MSKPARMIMLDENDPKTIKLANEFESALKKEFYVCVALLLVTLGIFSSLNFVSFMRPSFETAGSWLERSGALVGVMAMFIEYRSRNISNLLDNATPRLPPLLFQQINHYAYHESIIHKVVLFLGISGAVIWSYGSPILKGSQGILQ
;
A
#
# COMPACT_ATOMS: atom_id res chain seq x y z
N MET A 1 -49.07 13.68 13.93
CA MET A 1 -47.77 13.36 14.57
C MET A 1 -47.19 12.14 13.87
N SER A 2 -46.18 12.34 13.03
CA SER A 2 -45.46 11.27 12.33
C SER A 2 -44.63 10.48 13.35
N LYS A 3 -44.82 9.16 13.43
CA LYS A 3 -43.97 8.29 14.26
C LYS A 3 -42.54 8.38 13.69
N PRO A 4 -41.50 8.67 14.51
CA PRO A 4 -40.14 8.58 14.01
C PRO A 4 -39.91 7.14 13.55
N ALA A 5 -39.50 6.98 12.29
CA ALA A 5 -39.10 5.71 11.74
C ALA A 5 -38.04 5.14 12.68
N ARG A 6 -38.36 4.01 13.34
CA ARG A 6 -37.35 3.25 14.07
C ARG A 6 -36.30 2.88 13.04
N MET A 7 -35.16 3.55 13.08
CA MET A 7 -33.94 3.08 12.47
C MET A 7 -33.74 1.68 13.08
N ILE A 8 -33.95 0.65 12.26
CA ILE A 8 -33.72 -0.73 12.65
C ILE A 8 -32.20 -0.83 12.80
N MET A 9 -31.68 -0.42 13.96
CA MET A 9 -30.30 -0.69 14.31
C MET A 9 -30.21 -2.21 14.41
N LEU A 10 -29.45 -2.81 13.49
CA LEU A 10 -29.05 -4.20 13.59
C LEU A 10 -28.53 -4.43 15.01
N ASP A 11 -29.12 -5.41 15.69
CA ASP A 11 -28.73 -5.76 17.05
C ASP A 11 -27.23 -6.12 17.02
N GLU A 12 -26.46 -5.42 17.84
CA GLU A 12 -25.01 -5.59 17.95
C GLU A 12 -24.65 -6.99 18.47
N ASN A 13 -25.58 -7.62 19.18
CA ASN A 13 -25.43 -8.96 19.72
C ASN A 13 -26.08 -10.03 18.82
N ASP A 14 -26.65 -9.66 17.67
CA ASP A 14 -27.13 -10.66 16.70
C ASP A 14 -25.93 -11.44 16.15
N PRO A 15 -25.90 -12.78 16.30
CA PRO A 15 -24.84 -13.61 15.76
C PRO A 15 -24.60 -13.38 14.26
N LYS A 16 -25.61 -12.93 13.49
CA LYS A 16 -25.44 -12.58 12.07
C LYS A 16 -24.61 -11.31 11.88
N THR A 17 -24.85 -10.28 12.68
CA THR A 17 -24.11 -9.00 12.61
C THR A 17 -22.65 -9.21 13.04
N ILE A 18 -22.41 -10.00 14.08
CA ILE A 18 -21.07 -10.36 14.56
C ILE A 18 -20.33 -11.16 13.49
N LYS A 19 -20.99 -12.14 12.85
CA LYS A 19 -20.39 -12.92 11.75
C LYS A 19 -20.01 -12.02 10.57
N LEU A 20 -20.88 -11.08 10.20
CA LEU A 20 -20.62 -10.12 9.13
C LEU A 20 -19.41 -9.23 9.46
N ALA A 21 -19.31 -8.73 10.70
CA ALA A 21 -18.17 -7.95 11.15
C ALA A 21 -16.84 -8.73 11.03
N ASN A 22 -16.85 -10.00 11.45
CA ASN A 22 -15.69 -10.88 11.34
C ASN A 22 -15.30 -11.16 9.88
N GLU A 23 -16.28 -11.31 8.98
CA GLU A 23 -16.02 -11.47 7.54
C GLU A 23 -15.31 -10.24 6.97
N PHE A 24 -15.81 -9.03 7.28
CA PHE A 24 -15.15 -7.77 6.89
C PHE A 24 -13.75 -7.65 7.49
N GLU A 25 -13.59 -7.93 8.78
CA GLU A 25 -12.28 -7.88 9.45
C GLU A 25 -11.28 -8.85 8.80
N SER A 26 -11.71 -10.07 8.48
CA SER A 26 -10.84 -11.06 7.83
C SER A 26 -10.42 -10.63 6.41
N ALA A 27 -11.34 -10.02 5.65
CA ALA A 27 -11.06 -9.47 4.33
C ALA A 27 -10.08 -8.29 4.41
N LEU A 28 -10.30 -7.38 5.37
CA LEU A 28 -9.41 -6.25 5.65
C LEU A 28 -8.01 -6.70 6.06
N LYS A 29 -7.90 -7.66 6.98
CA LYS A 29 -6.61 -8.27 7.36
C LYS A 29 -5.89 -8.86 6.16
N LYS A 30 -6.59 -9.63 5.33
CA LYS A 30 -6.01 -10.26 4.14
C LYS A 30 -5.45 -9.20 3.18
N GLU A 31 -6.23 -8.17 2.88
CA GLU A 31 -5.80 -7.08 1.99
C GLU A 31 -4.60 -6.30 2.57
N PHE A 32 -4.63 -6.03 3.87
CA PHE A 32 -3.50 -5.40 4.58
C PHE A 32 -2.22 -6.25 4.48
N TYR A 33 -2.29 -7.55 4.79
CA TYR A 33 -1.12 -8.44 4.70
C TYR A 33 -0.59 -8.57 3.27
N VAL A 34 -1.46 -8.56 2.26
CA VAL A 34 -1.04 -8.55 0.86
C VAL A 34 -0.28 -7.26 0.54
N CYS A 35 -0.75 -6.10 0.98
CA CYS A 35 -0.04 -4.83 0.77
C CYS A 35 1.33 -4.83 1.47
N VAL A 36 1.41 -5.30 2.71
CA VAL A 36 2.67 -5.42 3.46
C VAL A 36 3.63 -6.40 2.77
N ALA A 37 3.15 -7.56 2.32
CA ALA A 37 3.97 -8.52 1.60
C ALA A 37 4.52 -7.93 0.29
N LEU A 38 3.70 -7.21 -0.47
CA LEU A 38 4.13 -6.56 -1.71
C LEU A 38 5.18 -5.46 -1.45
N LEU A 39 5.03 -4.68 -0.37
CA LEU A 39 6.04 -3.70 0.05
C LEU A 39 7.37 -4.38 0.36
N LEU A 40 7.36 -5.44 1.16
CA LEU A 40 8.56 -6.20 1.52
C LEU A 40 9.23 -6.83 0.29
N VAL A 41 8.45 -7.40 -0.62
CA VAL A 41 8.95 -7.96 -1.88
C VAL A 41 9.57 -6.86 -2.75
N THR A 42 8.92 -5.70 -2.86
CA THR A 42 9.45 -4.57 -3.65
C THR A 42 10.79 -4.09 -3.09
N LEU A 43 10.88 -3.92 -1.76
CA LEU A 43 12.14 -3.54 -1.09
C LEU A 43 13.21 -4.61 -1.24
N GLY A 44 12.84 -5.89 -1.11
CA GLY A 44 13.75 -7.01 -1.27
C GLY A 44 14.32 -7.12 -2.68
N ILE A 45 13.48 -6.98 -3.71
CA ILE A 45 13.89 -6.97 -5.11
C ILE A 45 14.79 -5.77 -5.38
N PHE A 46 14.36 -4.55 -5.00
CA PHE A 46 15.16 -3.35 -5.23
C PHE A 46 16.53 -3.40 -4.56
N SER A 47 16.59 -3.89 -3.31
CA SER A 47 17.84 -4.08 -2.58
C SER A 47 18.72 -5.14 -3.23
N SER A 48 18.14 -6.27 -3.63
CA SER A 48 18.89 -7.35 -4.30
C SER A 48 19.49 -6.86 -5.62
N LEU A 49 18.72 -6.13 -6.43
CA LEU A 49 19.18 -5.60 -7.72
C LEU A 49 20.30 -4.55 -7.58
N ASN A 50 20.35 -3.80 -6.48
CA ASN A 50 21.32 -2.71 -6.31
C ASN A 50 22.54 -3.10 -5.46
N PHE A 51 22.40 -3.98 -4.47
CA PHE A 51 23.51 -4.39 -3.59
C PHE A 51 24.21 -5.66 -4.05
N VAL A 52 23.56 -6.51 -4.87
CA VAL A 52 24.21 -7.70 -5.44
C VAL A 52 24.81 -7.34 -6.79
N SER A 53 26.12 -7.08 -6.78
CA SER A 53 26.89 -6.67 -7.97
C SER A 53 26.76 -7.64 -9.16
N PHE A 54 26.46 -8.90 -8.87
CA PHE A 54 26.25 -9.96 -9.86
C PHE A 54 24.95 -9.82 -10.68
N MET A 55 23.91 -9.17 -10.14
CA MET A 55 22.65 -8.99 -10.87
C MET A 55 22.69 -7.85 -11.89
N ARG A 56 23.68 -6.96 -11.79
CA ARG A 56 23.87 -5.89 -12.76
C ARG A 56 24.51 -6.46 -14.03
N PRO A 57 23.90 -6.27 -15.22
CA PRO A 57 24.51 -6.69 -16.47
C PRO A 57 25.82 -5.92 -16.73
N SER A 58 26.87 -6.63 -17.13
CA SER A 58 28.20 -6.05 -17.38
C SER A 58 28.23 -5.03 -18.52
N PHE A 59 27.26 -5.09 -19.44
CA PHE A 59 27.11 -4.16 -20.56
C PHE A 59 26.35 -2.87 -20.21
N GLU A 60 25.76 -2.76 -19.01
CA GLU A 60 24.99 -1.58 -18.59
C GLU A 60 25.76 -0.68 -17.62
N THR A 61 25.56 0.63 -17.82
CA THR A 61 26.06 1.64 -16.88
C THR A 61 25.27 1.55 -15.58
N ALA A 62 25.93 1.89 -14.46
CA ALA A 62 25.26 1.92 -13.16
C ALA A 62 24.04 2.88 -13.15
N GLY A 63 24.11 3.97 -13.92
CA GLY A 63 23.00 4.93 -14.11
C GLY A 63 21.79 4.31 -14.77
N SER A 64 21.97 3.70 -15.95
CA SER A 64 20.87 3.05 -16.68
C SER A 64 20.25 1.89 -15.87
N TRP A 65 21.05 1.15 -15.11
CA TRP A 65 20.56 0.08 -14.25
C TRP A 65 19.71 0.62 -13.09
N LEU A 66 20.21 1.66 -12.43
CA LEU A 66 19.52 2.32 -11.33
C LEU A 66 18.18 2.93 -11.80
N GLU A 67 18.15 3.57 -12.96
CA GLU A 67 16.93 4.12 -13.57
C GLU A 67 15.83 3.06 -13.77
N ARG A 68 16.19 1.88 -14.29
CA ARG A 68 15.24 0.77 -14.48
C ARG A 68 14.73 0.21 -13.15
N SER A 69 15.60 0.10 -12.16
CA SER A 69 15.19 -0.33 -10.82
C SER A 69 14.25 0.70 -10.17
N GLY A 70 14.47 1.99 -10.40
CA GLY A 70 13.56 3.07 -9.99
C GLY A 70 12.20 3.01 -10.67
N ALA A 71 12.17 2.73 -11.98
CA ALA A 71 10.91 2.54 -12.71
C ALA A 71 10.11 1.35 -12.15
N LEU A 72 10.77 0.23 -11.86
CA LEU A 72 10.14 -0.94 -11.25
C LEU A 72 9.53 -0.60 -9.88
N VAL A 73 10.27 0.12 -9.03
CA VAL A 73 9.76 0.58 -7.72
C VAL A 73 8.55 1.50 -7.90
N GLY A 74 8.58 2.42 -8.87
CA GLY A 74 7.46 3.30 -9.17
C GLY A 74 6.19 2.54 -9.61
N VAL A 75 6.34 1.56 -10.51
CA VAL A 75 5.21 0.73 -10.96
C VAL A 75 4.66 -0.13 -9.81
N MET A 76 5.54 -0.75 -9.02
CA MET A 76 5.12 -1.53 -7.86
C MET A 76 4.41 -0.67 -6.81
N ALA A 77 4.88 0.55 -6.57
CA ALA A 77 4.20 1.49 -5.70
C ALA A 77 2.77 1.77 -6.21
N MET A 78 2.59 2.08 -7.50
CA MET A 78 1.24 2.28 -8.06
C MET A 78 0.36 1.03 -7.93
N PHE A 79 0.92 -0.17 -8.10
CA PHE A 79 0.17 -1.41 -7.94
C PHE A 79 -0.28 -1.64 -6.48
N ILE A 80 0.60 -1.36 -5.51
CA ILE A 80 0.26 -1.44 -4.08
C ILE A 80 -0.81 -0.40 -3.73
N GLU A 81 -0.72 0.81 -4.27
CA GLU A 81 -1.73 1.86 -4.10
C GLU A 81 -3.10 1.45 -4.68
N TYR A 82 -3.11 0.81 -5.85
CA TYR A 82 -4.35 0.29 -6.41
C TYR A 82 -4.98 -0.77 -5.48
N ARG A 83 -4.15 -1.63 -4.87
CA ARG A 83 -4.62 -2.65 -3.91
C ARG A 83 -5.04 -2.06 -2.58
N SER A 84 -4.37 -1.04 -2.05
CA SER A 84 -4.73 -0.38 -0.79
C SER A 84 -6.13 0.24 -0.87
N ARG A 85 -6.53 0.78 -2.03
CA ARG A 85 -7.90 1.26 -2.25
C ARG A 85 -8.99 0.20 -2.05
N ASN A 86 -8.64 -1.08 -2.17
CA ASN A 86 -9.59 -2.16 -1.89
C ASN A 86 -9.98 -2.20 -0.40
N ILE A 87 -9.08 -1.78 0.50
CA ILE A 87 -9.37 -1.61 1.95
C ILE A 87 -10.42 -0.51 2.14
N SER A 88 -10.24 0.64 1.49
CA SER A 88 -11.17 1.77 1.56
C SER A 88 -12.55 1.38 1.01
N ASN A 89 -12.58 0.67 -0.14
CA ASN A 89 -13.82 0.12 -0.69
C ASN A 89 -14.51 -0.86 0.28
N LEU A 90 -13.76 -1.70 1.01
CA LEU A 90 -14.32 -2.61 2.01
C LEU A 90 -14.91 -1.85 3.21
N LEU A 91 -14.25 -0.79 3.66
CA LEU A 91 -14.74 0.09 4.75
C LEU A 91 -16.00 0.87 4.34
N ASP A 92 -16.03 1.41 3.12
CA ASP A 92 -17.21 2.10 2.59
C ASP A 92 -18.42 1.15 2.48
N ASN A 93 -18.19 -0.09 2.05
CA ASN A 93 -19.22 -1.12 2.00
C ASN A 93 -19.66 -1.62 3.39
N ALA A 94 -18.78 -1.56 4.38
CA ALA A 94 -19.05 -1.92 5.77
C ALA A 94 -19.92 -0.88 6.49
N THR A 95 -19.74 0.41 6.18
CA THR A 95 -20.39 1.55 6.84
C THR A 95 -21.93 1.44 6.91
N PRO A 96 -22.67 1.14 5.82
CA PRO A 96 -24.13 1.01 5.90
C PRO A 96 -24.61 -0.34 6.47
N ARG A 97 -23.72 -1.33 6.64
CA ARG A 97 -24.07 -2.72 6.98
C ARG A 97 -23.77 -3.09 8.43
N LEU A 98 -22.95 -2.30 9.11
CA LEU A 98 -22.50 -2.59 10.48
C LEU A 98 -22.97 -1.51 11.44
N PRO A 99 -23.36 -1.89 12.68
CA PRO A 99 -23.65 -0.92 13.72
C PRO A 99 -22.38 -0.16 14.14
N PRO A 100 -22.52 1.06 14.69
CA PRO A 100 -21.38 1.96 14.96
C PRO A 100 -20.28 1.35 15.83
N LEU A 101 -20.63 0.52 16.82
CA LEU A 101 -19.67 -0.12 17.73
C LEU A 101 -18.77 -1.14 17.01
N LEU A 102 -19.36 -2.00 16.17
CA LEU A 102 -18.61 -2.97 15.36
C LEU A 102 -17.82 -2.28 14.24
N PHE A 103 -18.37 -1.21 13.67
CA PHE A 103 -17.63 -0.40 12.69
C PHE A 103 -16.41 0.28 13.32
N GLN A 104 -16.53 0.80 14.55
CA GLN A 104 -15.42 1.42 15.27
C GLN A 104 -14.28 0.43 15.52
N GLN A 105 -14.59 -0.85 15.72
CA GLN A 105 -13.58 -1.91 15.87
C GLN A 105 -12.78 -2.12 14.59
N ILE A 106 -13.38 -2.00 13.40
CA ILE A 106 -12.68 -2.17 12.11
C ILE A 106 -12.09 -0.85 11.56
N ASN A 107 -12.52 0.30 12.08
CA ASN A 107 -12.08 1.61 11.59
C ASN A 107 -10.57 1.87 11.76
N HIS A 108 -9.87 1.11 12.62
CA HIS A 108 -8.41 1.19 12.72
C HIS A 108 -7.70 0.81 11.41
N TYR A 109 -8.31 0.00 10.54
CA TYR A 109 -7.76 -0.30 9.21
C TYR A 109 -7.73 0.93 8.28
N ALA A 110 -8.58 1.93 8.50
CA ALA A 110 -8.51 3.20 7.76
C ALA A 110 -7.21 3.95 8.08
N TYR A 111 -6.76 3.90 9.34
CA TYR A 111 -5.48 4.48 9.73
C TYR A 111 -4.30 3.73 9.08
N HIS A 112 -4.36 2.39 9.05
CA HIS A 112 -3.35 1.58 8.38
C HIS A 112 -3.29 1.83 6.87
N GLU A 113 -4.43 1.99 6.20
CA GLU A 113 -4.50 2.36 4.79
C GLU A 113 -3.85 3.73 4.55
N SER A 114 -4.10 4.73 5.40
CA SER A 114 -3.44 6.03 5.31
C SER A 114 -1.92 5.94 5.44
N ILE A 115 -1.42 5.06 6.31
CA ILE A 115 0.03 4.81 6.43
C ILE A 115 0.57 4.17 5.14
N ILE A 116 -0.09 3.12 4.64
CA ILE A 116 0.31 2.45 3.39
C ILE A 116 0.35 3.46 2.25
N HIS A 117 -0.70 4.27 2.10
CA HIS A 117 -0.77 5.33 1.09
C HIS A 117 0.43 6.28 1.16
N LYS A 118 0.76 6.80 2.35
CA LYS A 118 1.90 7.71 2.53
C LYS A 118 3.23 7.04 2.17
N VAL A 119 3.44 5.80 2.61
CA VAL A 119 4.66 5.04 2.33
C VAL A 119 4.80 4.77 0.83
N VAL A 120 3.72 4.33 0.20
CA VAL A 120 3.66 4.00 -1.22
C VAL A 120 3.83 5.25 -2.08
N LEU A 121 3.22 6.37 -1.71
CA LEU A 121 3.41 7.66 -2.37
C LEU A 121 4.88 8.10 -2.31
N PHE A 122 5.51 7.98 -1.15
CA PHE A 122 6.94 8.27 -0.99
C PHE A 122 7.81 7.36 -1.87
N LEU A 123 7.52 6.06 -1.90
CA LEU A 123 8.21 5.10 -2.78
C LEU A 123 8.00 5.43 -4.26
N GLY A 124 6.78 5.81 -4.66
CA GLY A 124 6.46 6.19 -6.02
C GLY A 124 7.21 7.43 -6.49
N ILE A 125 7.25 8.48 -5.65
CA ILE A 125 8.02 9.70 -5.92
C ILE A 125 9.52 9.36 -6.01
N SER A 126 10.04 8.59 -5.06
CA SER A 126 11.45 8.18 -5.04
C SER A 126 11.80 7.38 -6.29
N GLY A 127 10.97 6.41 -6.68
CA GLY A 127 11.12 5.62 -7.89
C GLY A 127 11.10 6.49 -9.15
N ALA A 128 10.19 7.46 -9.24
CA ALA A 128 10.11 8.39 -10.36
C ALA A 128 11.35 9.30 -10.47
N VAL A 129 11.87 9.79 -9.33
CA VAL A 129 13.11 10.58 -9.29
C VAL A 129 14.30 9.72 -9.74
N ILE A 130 14.43 8.50 -9.20
CA ILE A 130 15.49 7.57 -9.58
C ILE A 130 15.42 7.22 -11.07
N TRP A 131 14.21 6.99 -11.59
CA TRP A 131 14.00 6.71 -13.01
C TRP A 131 14.37 7.90 -13.91
N SER A 132 14.06 9.12 -13.48
CA SER A 132 14.30 10.33 -14.28
C SER A 132 15.75 10.83 -14.21
N TYR A 133 16.44 10.60 -13.08
CA TYR A 133 17.74 11.22 -12.78
C TYR A 133 18.83 10.22 -12.35
N GLY A 134 18.65 8.91 -12.49
CA GLY A 134 19.63 7.92 -12.02
C GLY A 134 21.02 8.09 -12.63
N SER A 135 21.14 8.44 -13.91
CA SER A 135 22.42 8.71 -14.57
C SER A 135 23.11 10.00 -14.08
N PRO A 136 22.44 11.16 -13.98
CA PRO A 136 22.99 12.36 -13.36
C PRO A 136 23.41 12.20 -11.89
N ILE A 137 22.61 11.52 -11.07
CA ILE A 137 22.86 11.35 -9.62
C ILE A 137 24.20 10.63 -9.38
N LEU A 138 24.46 9.57 -10.16
CA LEU A 138 25.71 8.81 -10.02
C LEU A 138 26.92 9.54 -10.59
N LYS A 139 26.75 10.31 -11.68
CA LYS A 139 27.83 11.16 -12.22
C LYS A 139 28.19 12.31 -11.27
N GLY A 140 27.20 12.94 -10.64
CA GLY A 140 27.42 14.00 -9.64
C GLY A 140 28.13 13.48 -8.37
N SER A 141 27.80 12.27 -7.91
CA SER A 141 28.48 11.62 -6.77
C SER A 141 29.96 11.34 -7.05
N GLN A 142 30.31 10.92 -8.26
CA GLN A 142 31.71 10.72 -8.66
C GLN A 142 32.51 12.02 -8.84
N GLY A 143 31.84 13.12 -9.23
CA GLY A 143 32.49 14.42 -9.40
C GLY A 143 32.73 15.21 -8.10
N ILE A 144 32.10 14.84 -6.98
CA ILE A 144 32.30 15.47 -5.66
C ILE A 144 33.44 14.77 -4.88
N LEU A 145 33.85 13.57 -5.30
CA LEU A 145 34.92 12.77 -4.68
C LEU A 145 36.27 12.84 -5.44
N GLN A 146 36.40 13.77 -6.40
CA GLN A 146 37.67 14.17 -7.03
C GLN A 146 38.05 15.58 -6.59
#